data_AF-A0A7W0V796-F1
#
_entry.id   AF-A0A7W0V796-F1
#
_cell.length_a   1.000
_cell.length_b   1.000
_cell.length_c   1.000
_cell.angle_alpha   90.00
_cell.angle_beta   90.00
_cell.angle_gamma   90.00
#
_symmetry.space_group_name_H-M   'P 1'
#
loop_
_entity.id
_entity.type
_entity.pdbx_description
1 polymer ?
#
loop_
_entity_poly.entity_id
_entity_poly.type
_entity_poly.pdbx_seq_one_letter_code
_entity_poly.pdbx_strand_id
1 'polypeptide(L)'
;MKAHEHERFSAAADPRTIVVVGPCASGKSTLVNALRELGYNARASGQEHSEIASLWRHLAPDVLISLDAAISAVRDRRDSAWPEWLHDVQVQRLSEATNAADLAIDTTELDPQTVVNMVLDFLRDRRAR
;
A
#
# COMPACT_ATOMS: atom_id res chain seq x y z
N MET A 1 42.88 -11.73 0.86
CA MET A 1 41.74 -11.42 1.74
C MET A 1 40.81 -10.52 0.95
N LYS A 2 39.75 -11.10 0.34
CA LYS A 2 38.88 -10.39 -0.59
C LYS A 2 38.00 -9.43 0.21
N ALA A 3 38.14 -8.13 -0.06
CA ALA A 3 37.20 -7.14 0.42
C ALA A 3 35.83 -7.49 -0.16
N HIS A 4 34.84 -7.64 0.73
CA HIS A 4 33.45 -7.80 0.32
C HIS A 4 33.06 -6.57 -0.49
N GLU A 5 32.80 -6.83 -1.77
CA GLU A 5 32.31 -5.90 -2.76
C GLU A 5 30.91 -5.49 -2.29
N HIS A 6 30.83 -4.33 -1.64
CA HIS A 6 29.55 -3.67 -1.40
C HIS A 6 29.01 -3.29 -2.78
N GLU A 7 28.12 -4.12 -3.33
CA GLU A 7 27.30 -3.79 -4.48
C GLU A 7 26.57 -2.47 -4.18
N ARG A 8 27.17 -1.37 -4.62
CA ARG A 8 26.49 -0.08 -4.76
C ARG A 8 25.52 -0.26 -5.91
N PHE A 9 24.33 -0.77 -5.61
CA PHE A 9 23.17 -0.59 -6.48
C PHE A 9 22.91 0.91 -6.57
N SER A 10 23.37 1.52 -7.66
CA SER A 10 22.99 2.87 -8.04
C SER A 10 21.47 2.88 -8.23
N ALA A 11 20.79 3.60 -7.35
CA ALA A 11 19.34 3.76 -7.32
C ALA A 11 18.88 4.61 -8.52
N ALA A 12 18.82 4.01 -9.70
CA ALA A 12 17.82 4.45 -10.66
C ALA A 12 16.46 4.30 -9.96
N ALA A 13 15.74 5.41 -9.79
CA ALA A 13 14.40 5.42 -9.21
C ALA A 13 13.55 4.35 -9.90
N ASP A 14 12.80 3.57 -9.14
CA ASP A 14 11.88 2.60 -9.72
C ASP A 14 10.93 3.33 -10.67
N PRO A 15 10.96 3.08 -12.00
CA PRO A 15 10.11 3.82 -12.92
C PRO A 15 8.64 3.46 -12.73
N ARG A 16 8.36 2.31 -12.12
CA ARG A 16 6.99 1.79 -11.91
C ARG A 16 6.20 2.73 -11.01
N THR A 17 5.02 3.13 -11.47
CA THR A 17 4.02 3.81 -10.67
C THR A 17 3.38 2.80 -9.71
N ILE A 18 3.67 2.97 -8.42
CA ILE A 18 3.09 2.17 -7.34
C ILE A 18 1.88 2.92 -6.77
N VAL A 19 0.70 2.32 -6.89
CA VAL A 19 -0.53 2.85 -6.30
C VAL A 19 -0.94 2.03 -5.09
N VAL A 20 -1.26 2.70 -3.99
CA VAL A 20 -1.74 2.08 -2.76
C VAL A 20 -3.22 2.41 -2.55
N VAL A 21 -4.04 1.38 -2.36
CA VAL A 21 -5.47 1.47 -2.01
C VAL A 21 -5.72 0.82 -0.64
N GLY A 22 -6.90 1.04 -0.04
CA GLY A 22 -7.26 0.50 1.26
C GLY A 22 -8.22 1.41 2.05
N PRO A 23 -8.84 0.94 3.14
CA PRO A 23 -9.78 1.75 3.91
C PRO A 23 -9.07 2.87 4.68
N CYS A 24 -9.85 3.73 5.32
CA CYS A 24 -9.31 4.71 6.26
C CYS A 24 -8.51 4.00 7.36
N ALA A 25 -7.39 4.61 7.77
CA ALA A 25 -6.51 4.07 8.81
C ALA A 25 -5.83 2.71 8.52
N SER A 26 -5.85 2.21 7.27
CA SER A 26 -5.07 1.03 6.88
C SER A 26 -3.57 1.28 6.67
N GLY A 27 -3.09 2.52 6.87
CA GLY A 27 -1.66 2.85 6.76
C GLY A 27 -1.18 3.30 5.38
N LYS A 28 -2.09 3.58 4.42
CA LYS A 28 -1.73 4.02 3.05
C LYS A 28 -0.72 5.16 3.00
N SER A 29 -0.98 6.25 3.74
CA SER A 29 -0.10 7.42 3.77
C SER A 29 1.27 7.09 4.35
N THR A 30 1.30 6.28 5.40
CA THR A 30 2.54 5.82 6.05
C THR A 30 3.39 5.01 5.08
N LEU A 31 2.80 4.03 4.39
CA LEU A 31 3.49 3.23 3.39
C LEU A 31 3.99 4.09 2.22
N VAL A 32 3.13 4.94 1.66
CA VAL A 32 3.50 5.80 0.52
C VAL A 32 4.64 6.75 0.87
N ASN A 33 4.64 7.34 2.07
CA ASN A 33 5.72 8.23 2.52
C ASN A 33 7.04 7.46 2.66
N ALA A 34 7.03 6.31 3.32
CA ALA A 34 8.23 5.48 3.47
C ALA A 34 8.79 5.03 2.11
N LEU A 35 7.93 4.61 1.17
CA LEU A 35 8.36 4.25 -0.18
C LEU A 35 8.96 5.44 -0.94
N ARG A 36 8.39 6.63 -0.81
CA ARG A 36 8.92 7.85 -1.43
C ARG A 36 10.28 8.24 -0.86
N GLU A 37 10.46 8.14 0.46
CA GLU A 37 11.74 8.38 1.13
C GLU A 37 12.84 7.42 0.64
N LEU A 38 12.45 6.21 0.25
CA LEU A 38 13.32 5.19 -0.35
C LEU A 38 13.49 5.34 -1.88
N GLY A 39 12.92 6.39 -2.49
CA GLY A 39 13.09 6.70 -3.91
C GLY A 39 12.12 6.01 -4.88
N TYR A 40 11.02 5.42 -4.38
CA TYR A 40 9.98 4.83 -5.21
C TYR A 40 8.92 5.86 -5.65
N ASN A 41 8.40 5.70 -6.88
CA ASN A 41 7.25 6.46 -7.39
C ASN A 41 5.93 5.90 -6.82
N ALA A 42 5.67 6.17 -5.53
CA ALA A 42 4.48 5.71 -4.83
C ALA A 42 3.42 6.82 -4.69
N ARG A 43 2.13 6.46 -4.73
CA ARG A 43 1.00 7.35 -4.43
C ARG A 43 -0.19 6.58 -3.87
N ALA A 44 -0.99 7.21 -3.03
CA ALA A 44 -2.24 6.62 -2.55
C ALA A 44 -3.40 7.04 -3.47
N SER A 45 -4.36 6.14 -3.66
CA SER A 45 -5.67 6.47 -4.23
C SER A 45 -6.68 6.64 -3.10
N GLY A 46 -7.56 7.64 -3.20
CA GLY A 46 -8.71 7.83 -2.30
C GLY A 46 -9.93 6.98 -2.68
N GLN A 47 -9.70 5.75 -3.17
CA GLN A 47 -10.72 4.85 -3.70
C GLN A 47 -11.85 4.58 -2.70
N GLU A 48 -11.53 4.50 -1.41
CA GLU A 48 -12.49 4.28 -0.32
C GLU A 48 -13.54 5.40 -0.19
N HIS A 49 -13.28 6.56 -0.79
CA HIS A 49 -14.14 7.73 -0.78
C HIS A 49 -14.90 7.94 -2.09
N SER A 50 -14.77 7.04 -3.07
CA SER A 50 -15.40 7.16 -4.39
C SER A 50 -16.45 6.10 -4.66
N GLU A 51 -17.53 6.48 -5.34
CA GLU A 51 -18.51 5.53 -5.90
C GLU A 51 -18.05 4.95 -7.24
N ILE A 52 -17.05 5.56 -7.88
CA ILE A 52 -16.43 5.02 -9.10
C ILE A 52 -15.49 3.90 -8.67
N ALA A 53 -15.92 2.65 -8.81
CA ALA A 53 -15.17 1.46 -8.37
C ALA A 53 -13.75 1.38 -8.98
N SER A 54 -13.57 1.95 -10.16
CA SER A 54 -12.30 1.94 -10.89
C SER A 54 -11.50 3.24 -10.80
N LEU A 55 -11.78 4.15 -9.86
CA LEU A 55 -11.08 5.45 -9.75
C LEU A 55 -9.55 5.26 -9.70
N TRP A 56 -9.08 4.23 -9.01
CA TRP A 56 -7.66 3.86 -8.92
C TRP A 56 -6.97 3.68 -10.28
N ARG A 57 -7.70 3.29 -11.34
CA ARG A 57 -7.14 3.10 -12.69
C ARG A 57 -6.65 4.39 -13.32
N HIS A 58 -7.23 5.55 -12.96
CA HIS A 58 -6.80 6.84 -13.50
C HIS A 58 -5.35 7.21 -13.11
N LEU A 59 -4.81 6.56 -12.08
CA LEU A 59 -3.42 6.73 -11.68
C LEU A 59 -2.44 5.90 -12.52
N ALA A 60 -2.95 5.04 -13.41
CA ALA A 60 -2.18 4.13 -14.27
C ALA A 60 -1.10 3.34 -13.51
N PRO A 61 -1.49 2.47 -12.54
CA PRO A 61 -0.51 1.69 -11.78
C PRO A 61 0.22 0.68 -12.65
N ASP A 62 1.54 0.63 -12.51
CA ASP A 62 2.36 -0.52 -12.90
C ASP A 62 2.33 -1.61 -11.80
N VAL A 63 2.12 -1.17 -10.55
CA VAL A 63 1.94 -2.02 -9.37
C VAL A 63 0.81 -1.46 -8.51
N LEU A 64 -0.18 -2.28 -8.18
CA LEU A 64 -1.27 -1.96 -7.27
C LEU A 64 -1.13 -2.74 -5.96
N ILE A 65 -1.07 -2.02 -4.84
CA ILE A 65 -0.99 -2.60 -3.49
C ILE A 65 -2.30 -2.29 -2.76
N SER A 66 -2.96 -3.32 -2.22
CA SER A 66 -4.13 -3.18 -1.37
C SER A 66 -3.75 -3.38 0.09
N LEU A 67 -4.04 -2.39 0.93
CA LEU A 67 -3.98 -2.52 2.38
C LEU A 67 -5.38 -2.72 2.93
N ASP A 68 -5.53 -3.63 3.87
CA ASP A 68 -6.75 -3.80 4.65
C ASP A 68 -6.48 -3.54 6.15
N ALA A 69 -7.53 -3.30 6.91
CA ALA A 69 -7.50 -3.22 8.36
C ALA A 69 -8.90 -3.51 8.91
N ALA A 70 -8.98 -4.39 9.90
CA ALA A 70 -10.22 -4.64 10.63
C ALA A 70 -10.73 -3.37 11.32
N ILE A 71 -12.06 -3.29 11.54
CA ILE A 71 -12.70 -2.16 12.22
C ILE A 71 -12.10 -1.88 13.61
N SER A 72 -11.64 -2.90 14.33
CA SER A 72 -10.93 -2.74 15.61
C SER A 72 -9.67 -1.90 15.45
N ALA A 73 -8.79 -2.27 14.52
CA ALA A 73 -7.55 -1.53 14.25
C ALA A 73 -7.85 -0.11 13.72
N VAL A 74 -8.91 0.08 12.93
CA VAL A 74 -9.32 1.42 12.49
C VAL A 74 -9.74 2.29 13.67
N ARG A 75 -10.54 1.73 14.59
CA ARG A 75 -10.98 2.41 15.82
C ARG A 75 -9.80 2.77 16.71
N ASP A 76 -8.85 1.85 16.89
CA ASP A 76 -7.65 2.09 17.71
C ASP A 76 -6.76 3.20 17.13
N ARG A 77 -6.66 3.28 15.79
CA ARG A 77 -5.80 4.25 15.10
C ARG A 77 -6.42 5.64 14.93
N ARG A 78 -7.75 5.76 14.99
CA ARG A 78 -8.47 7.03 14.78
C ARG A 78 -9.29 7.44 15.99
N ASP A 79 -10.36 6.72 16.23
CA ASP A 79 -11.40 7.04 17.20
C ASP A 79 -12.20 5.76 17.49
N SER A 80 -12.36 5.42 18.76
CA SER A 80 -13.13 4.25 19.19
C SER A 80 -14.60 4.32 18.74
N ALA A 81 -15.12 5.51 18.47
CA ALA A 81 -16.47 5.74 17.94
C ALA A 81 -16.56 5.61 16.41
N TRP A 82 -15.50 5.19 15.70
CA TRP A 82 -15.53 5.06 14.24
C TRP A 82 -16.69 4.15 13.80
N PRO A 83 -17.59 4.64 12.90
CA PRO A 83 -18.77 3.88 12.52
C PRO A 83 -18.41 2.65 11.69
N GLU A 84 -18.91 1.48 12.09
CA GLU A 84 -18.67 0.21 11.40
C GLU A 84 -19.27 0.20 9.99
N TRP A 85 -20.50 0.69 9.85
CA TRP A 85 -21.16 0.82 8.54
C TRP A 85 -20.34 1.65 7.54
N LEU A 86 -19.59 2.66 8.02
CA LEU A 86 -18.75 3.48 7.13
C LEU A 86 -17.50 2.71 6.70
N HIS A 87 -16.93 1.90 7.59
CA HIS A 87 -15.84 0.98 7.25
C HIS A 87 -16.33 -0.07 6.23
N ASP A 88 -17.50 -0.66 6.43
CA ASP A 88 -18.09 -1.63 5.49
C ASP A 88 -18.29 -1.03 4.09
N VAL A 89 -18.80 0.19 4.01
CA VAL A 89 -18.95 0.91 2.72
C VAL A 89 -17.60 1.16 2.06
N GLN A 90 -16.56 1.49 2.83
CA GLN A 90 -15.21 1.66 2.30
C GLN A 90 -14.67 0.34 1.75
N VAL A 91 -14.81 -0.77 2.49
CA VAL A 91 -14.40 -2.11 2.06
C VAL A 91 -15.13 -2.51 0.78
N GLN A 92 -16.44 -2.25 0.68
CA GLN A 92 -17.21 -2.52 -0.53
C GLN A 92 -16.68 -1.72 -1.74
N ARG A 93 -16.43 -0.42 -1.58
CA ARG A 93 -15.90 0.46 -2.63
C ARG A 93 -14.49 0.06 -3.10
N LEU A 94 -13.73 -0.61 -2.25
CA LEU A 94 -12.38 -1.08 -2.54
C LEU A 94 -12.34 -2.44 -3.24
N SER A 95 -13.45 -3.19 -3.24
CA SER A 95 -13.48 -4.59 -3.72
C SER A 95 -12.85 -4.79 -5.11
N GLU A 96 -13.16 -3.93 -6.09
CA GLU A 96 -12.55 -4.04 -7.42
C GLU A 96 -11.03 -3.83 -7.39
N ALA A 97 -10.56 -2.83 -6.63
CA ALA A 97 -9.15 -2.52 -6.52
C ALA A 97 -8.38 -3.64 -5.78
N THR A 98 -8.97 -4.18 -4.70
CA THR A 98 -8.38 -5.29 -3.94
C THR A 98 -8.29 -6.56 -4.78
N ASN A 99 -9.33 -6.89 -5.57
CA ASN A 99 -9.30 -8.04 -6.47
C ASN A 99 -8.29 -7.89 -7.61
N ALA A 100 -7.99 -6.65 -8.02
CA ALA A 100 -6.99 -6.35 -9.04
C ALA A 100 -5.57 -6.14 -8.47
N ALA A 101 -5.40 -6.17 -7.15
CA ALA A 101 -4.13 -5.84 -6.52
C ALA A 101 -3.07 -6.90 -6.82
N ASP A 102 -1.85 -6.43 -7.06
CA ASP A 102 -0.69 -7.29 -7.22
C ASP A 102 -0.18 -7.84 -5.89
N LEU A 103 -0.43 -7.11 -4.80
CA LEU A 103 -0.15 -7.50 -3.43
C LEU A 103 -1.26 -6.97 -2.51
N ALA A 104 -1.82 -7.84 -1.68
CA ALA A 104 -2.77 -7.49 -0.63
C ALA A 104 -2.17 -7.77 0.75
N ILE A 105 -2.28 -6.83 1.69
CA ILE A 105 -1.75 -6.93 3.04
C ILE A 105 -2.83 -6.56 4.04
N ASP A 106 -3.16 -7.47 4.95
CA ASP A 106 -3.89 -7.13 6.17
C ASP A 106 -2.94 -6.47 7.16
N THR A 107 -3.20 -5.20 7.47
CA THR A 107 -2.36 -4.40 8.37
C THR A 107 -2.83 -4.45 9.82
N THR A 108 -3.91 -5.15 10.15
CA THR A 108 -4.60 -5.09 11.45
C THR A 108 -3.63 -5.19 12.62
N GLU A 109 -2.76 -6.19 12.60
CA GLU A 109 -1.80 -6.50 13.67
C GLU A 109 -0.34 -6.20 13.27
N LEU A 110 -0.13 -5.49 12.16
CA LEU A 110 1.21 -5.21 11.65
C LEU A 110 1.66 -3.80 12.02
N ASP A 111 2.91 -3.70 12.47
CA ASP A 111 3.56 -2.39 12.58
C ASP A 111 3.91 -1.84 11.17
N PRO A 112 4.04 -0.52 11.03
CA PRO A 112 4.34 0.10 9.75
C PRO A 112 5.62 -0.40 9.06
N GLN A 113 6.69 -0.71 9.81
CA GLN A 113 7.96 -1.11 9.23
C GLN A 113 7.86 -2.52 8.62
N THR A 114 7.10 -3.42 9.26
CA THR A 114 6.79 -4.74 8.70
C THR A 114 6.07 -4.62 7.36
N VAL A 115 5.05 -3.77 7.27
CA VAL A 115 4.32 -3.53 6.00
C VAL A 115 5.26 -3.00 4.92
N VAL A 116 6.14 -2.05 5.26
CA VAL A 116 7.15 -1.52 4.31
C VAL A 116 8.06 -2.63 3.81
N ASN A 117 8.61 -3.46 4.70
CA ASN A 117 9.51 -4.54 4.32
C ASN A 117 8.83 -5.56 3.38
N MET A 118 7.59 -5.96 3.69
CA MET A 118 6.81 -6.86 2.83
C MET A 118 6.66 -6.31 1.41
N VAL A 119 6.38 -5.01 1.29
CA VAL A 119 6.25 -4.35 -0.01
C VAL A 119 7.59 -4.26 -0.73
N LEU A 120 8.68 -3.94 -0.04
CA LEU A 120 10.00 -3.87 -0.65
C LEU A 120 10.46 -5.22 -1.19
N ASP A 121 10.23 -6.30 -0.44
CA ASP A 121 10.59 -7.65 -0.87
C ASP A 121 9.78 -8.06 -2.09
N PHE A 122 8.47 -7.80 -2.08
CA PHE A 122 7.62 -8.00 -3.26
C PHE A 122 8.10 -7.23 -4.50
N LEU A 123 8.45 -5.94 -4.34
CA LEU A 123 8.90 -5.09 -5.43
C LEU A 123 10.24 -5.56 -6.02
N ARG A 124 11.14 -6.10 -5.19
CA ARG A 124 12.43 -6.68 -5.60
C ARG A 124 12.23 -7.97 -6.39
N ASP A 125 11.41 -8.89 -5.89
CA ASP A 125 11.13 -10.16 -6.55
C ASP A 125 10.53 -9.96 -7.94
N ARG A 126 9.68 -8.95 -8.09
CA ARG A 126 9.06 -8.60 -9.37
C ARG A 126 10.01 -7.92 -10.36
N ARG A 127 11.16 -7.39 -9.94
CA ARG A 127 12.22 -6.92 -10.85
C ARG A 127 13.09 -8.05 -11.39
N ALA A 128 13.18 -9.16 -10.66
CA ALA A 128 14.01 -10.30 -11.03
C ALA A 128 13.34 -11.23 -12.07
N ARG A 129 12.09 -10.94 -12.46
CA ARG A 129 11.32 -11.68 -13.47
C ARG A 129 11.24 -10.86 -14.75
#